data_AF-A0A6N2LEK7-F1
#
_entry.id   AF-A0A6N2LEK7-F1
#
_cell.length_a   1.000
_cell.length_b   1.000
_cell.length_c   1.000
_cell.angle_alpha   90.00
_cell.angle_beta   90.00
_cell.angle_gamma   90.00
#
_symmetry.space_group_name_H-M   'P 1'
#
loop_
_entity.id
_entity.type
_entity.pdbx_description
1 polymer ?
#
loop_
_entity_poly.entity_id
_entity_poly.type
_entity_poly.pdbx_seq_one_letter_code
_entity_poly.pdbx_strand_id
1 'polypeptide(L)'
;MMIDDDVETGNLGPYQERPRIFPDMRSKPYNPLIFRVFKRINVRVLFILLLLGFGGIFYIGARTSPIIVFVFTVCIFSFLLSIYLTKWVLSKDEGPPEMVQISDAIRDGAEGFFRTQYSTISKMALLLALVILCIYLFRSTTPQQESSGLGRSTSAYITVAAFLLGALCSGVAGYVGMWVSVRANVRVSSAARRSAREALQIAVRAGGFSALVVVGMAVIGVAILYATFYVWLGVDSPGSMKVTDLPLLLVGYGFGASFVALFAQLGGGIYTKAADVGADLVGKVEQGIPEDDPRNPAVIADLVGDNVGDCAARGADLFESIAAEIISAMILGGTMAKHPSGFILFPLVVHSFDLIISSVGILSIKSTRDSSVKSPMEDPMAILQKGYSITIFLAVLTFVANKHLQHGFTLHCVDWSESPQLIFLSGSPSTILTISMGLYAHWLLPAPPVMGLT
;
A
#
# COMPACT_ATOMS: atom_id res chain seq x y z
N MET A 1 -17.96 33.59 -47.87
CA MET A 1 -17.64 33.17 -46.50
C MET A 1 -17.04 31.78 -46.67
N MET A 2 -15.74 31.74 -47.00
CA MET A 2 -15.06 30.54 -47.46
C MET A 2 -14.73 29.66 -46.26
N ILE A 3 -15.14 28.41 -46.38
CA ILE A 3 -14.72 27.28 -45.57
C ILE A 3 -13.27 27.01 -45.98
N ASP A 4 -12.34 27.06 -45.03
CA ASP A 4 -10.92 26.77 -45.29
C ASP A 4 -10.75 25.29 -45.67
N ASP A 5 -10.21 25.06 -46.86
CA ASP A 5 -9.86 23.77 -47.49
C ASP A 5 -8.71 23.01 -46.78
N ASP A 6 -8.31 23.41 -45.58
CA ASP A 6 -7.16 22.83 -44.86
C ASP A 6 -7.48 21.50 -44.15
N VAL A 7 -8.74 21.07 -44.12
CA VAL A 7 -9.17 19.83 -43.45
C VAL A 7 -9.06 18.59 -44.35
N GLU A 8 -8.92 18.73 -45.67
CA GLU A 8 -8.91 17.59 -46.62
C GLU A 8 -7.53 17.15 -47.16
N THR A 9 -6.43 17.86 -46.87
CA THR A 9 -5.12 17.55 -47.51
C THR A 9 -4.05 16.94 -46.59
N GLY A 10 -4.31 16.70 -45.31
CA GLY A 10 -3.38 15.99 -44.41
C GLY A 10 -2.01 16.67 -44.24
N ASN A 11 -1.87 17.94 -44.64
CA ASN A 11 -0.68 18.74 -44.44
C ASN A 11 -0.78 19.47 -43.10
N LEU A 12 -0.56 18.73 -42.01
CA LEU A 12 -0.12 19.34 -40.76
C LEU A 12 1.22 20.05 -41.07
N GLY A 13 1.23 21.38 -41.00
CA GLY A 13 2.42 22.20 -41.22
C GLY A 13 3.64 21.68 -40.45
N PRO A 14 4.87 21.95 -40.92
CA PRO A 14 6.07 21.27 -40.44
C PRO A 14 6.16 21.38 -38.92
N TYR A 15 6.22 20.21 -38.29
CA TYR A 15 6.49 20.03 -36.86
C TYR A 15 7.66 20.94 -36.49
N GLN A 16 7.39 21.99 -35.73
CA GLN A 16 8.44 22.91 -35.32
C GLN A 16 9.35 22.15 -34.34
N GLU A 17 10.47 21.63 -34.86
CA GLU A 17 11.59 21.04 -34.12
C GLU A 17 12.29 22.08 -33.22
N ARG A 18 11.54 22.81 -32.40
CA ARG A 18 12.14 23.41 -31.22
C ARG A 18 11.92 22.42 -30.10
N PRO A 19 12.95 21.68 -29.65
CA PRO A 19 12.84 21.01 -28.37
C PRO A 19 12.46 22.11 -27.37
N ARG A 20 11.25 22.01 -26.78
CA ARG A 20 10.95 22.78 -25.58
C ARG A 20 11.79 22.13 -24.50
N ILE A 21 13.07 22.50 -24.48
CA ILE A 21 14.01 22.10 -23.45
C ILE A 21 13.38 22.67 -22.17
N PHE A 22 12.83 21.80 -21.33
CA PHE A 22 12.54 22.18 -19.95
C PHE A 22 13.87 22.75 -19.43
N PRO A 23 13.95 24.06 -19.11
CA PRO A 23 15.19 24.64 -18.62
C PRO A 23 15.62 23.78 -17.44
N ASP A 24 16.86 23.28 -17.46
CA ASP A 24 17.45 22.28 -16.56
C ASP A 24 16.94 22.45 -15.11
N MET A 25 15.75 21.91 -14.81
CA MET A 25 15.06 22.09 -13.53
C MET A 25 15.62 21.06 -12.54
N ARG A 26 16.94 20.90 -12.51
CA ARG A 26 17.61 20.14 -11.47
C ARG A 26 17.45 20.89 -10.15
N SER A 27 16.29 20.71 -9.52
CA SER A 27 16.15 21.00 -8.12
C SER A 27 17.21 20.18 -7.38
N LYS A 28 17.99 20.83 -6.50
CA LYS A 28 18.98 20.11 -5.70
C LYS A 28 18.25 18.97 -4.98
N PRO A 29 18.75 17.72 -5.02
CA PRO A 29 18.06 16.61 -4.38
C PRO A 29 17.82 16.96 -2.92
N TYR A 30 16.53 17.10 -2.56
CA TYR A 30 16.15 17.45 -1.20
C TYR A 30 16.48 16.24 -0.32
N ASN A 31 17.57 16.36 0.43
CA ASN A 31 18.04 15.30 1.31
C ASN A 31 17.48 15.58 2.72
N PRO A 32 16.38 14.90 3.14
CA PRO A 32 15.78 15.13 4.45
C PRO A 32 16.82 14.90 5.56
N LEU A 33 16.66 15.61 6.67
CA LEU A 33 17.67 15.70 7.73
C LEU A 33 18.08 14.31 8.25
N ILE A 34 17.11 13.39 8.35
CA ILE A 34 17.32 11.97 8.70
C ILE A 34 18.29 11.27 7.73
N PHE A 35 18.12 11.42 6.41
CA PHE A 35 19.02 10.79 5.44
C PHE A 35 20.44 11.36 5.49
N ARG A 36 20.59 12.65 5.83
CA ARG A 36 21.91 13.27 6.08
C ARG A 36 22.58 12.71 7.33
N VAL A 37 21.81 12.45 8.39
CA VAL A 37 22.32 11.81 9.62
C VAL A 37 22.72 10.36 9.35
N PHE A 38 21.86 9.56 8.71
CA PHE A 38 22.17 8.17 8.36
C PHE A 38 23.40 8.05 7.45
N LYS A 39 23.57 8.94 6.47
CA LYS A 39 24.78 8.95 5.62
C LYS A 39 26.08 9.28 6.37
N ARG A 40 26.01 9.92 7.55
CA ARG A 40 27.19 10.18 8.39
C ARG A 40 27.56 9.01 9.29
N ILE A 41 26.64 8.07 9.51
CA ILE A 41 26.90 6.87 10.30
C ILE A 41 27.73 5.90 9.44
N ASN A 42 28.80 5.35 10.01
CA ASN A 42 29.60 4.33 9.33
C ASN A 42 28.70 3.15 8.94
N VAL A 43 28.74 2.72 7.68
CA VAL A 43 27.90 1.62 7.15
C VAL A 43 28.01 0.35 7.99
N ARG A 44 29.19 0.04 8.55
CA ARG A 44 29.37 -1.11 9.46
C ARG A 44 28.64 -0.92 10.78
N VAL A 45 28.68 0.28 11.34
CA VAL A 45 27.96 0.61 12.59
C VAL A 45 26.45 0.58 12.35
N LEU A 46 25.99 1.13 11.22
CA LEU A 46 24.59 1.07 10.82
C LEU A 46 24.11 -0.37 10.66
N PHE A 47 24.90 -1.23 10.02
CA PHE A 47 24.58 -2.64 9.87
C PHE A 47 24.47 -3.36 11.23
N ILE A 48 25.40 -3.11 12.15
CA ILE A 48 25.34 -3.67 13.51
C ILE A 48 24.11 -3.19 14.26
N LEU A 49 23.78 -1.89 14.19
CA LEU A 49 22.59 -1.32 14.84
C LEU A 49 21.30 -1.93 14.27
N LEU A 50 21.22 -2.12 12.96
CA LEU A 50 20.09 -2.78 12.32
C LEU A 50 19.98 -4.23 12.79
N LEU A 51 21.08 -4.97 12.85
CA LEU A 51 21.10 -6.37 13.30
C LEU A 51 20.68 -6.49 14.77
N LEU A 52 21.16 -5.60 15.64
CA LEU A 52 20.74 -5.52 17.05
C LEU A 52 19.26 -5.17 17.19
N GLY A 53 18.77 -4.18 16.43
CA GLY A 53 17.35 -3.84 16.40
C GLY A 53 16.49 -5.02 15.94
N PHE A 54 16.96 -5.74 14.91
CA PHE A 54 16.31 -6.92 14.37
C PHE A 54 16.25 -8.06 15.39
N GLY A 55 17.38 -8.34 16.04
CA GLY A 55 17.47 -9.33 17.11
C GLY A 55 16.59 -8.97 18.32
N GLY A 56 16.51 -7.69 18.67
CA GLY A 56 15.62 -7.19 19.72
C GLY A 56 14.14 -7.40 19.40
N ILE A 57 13.71 -7.07 18.18
CA ILE A 57 12.33 -7.31 17.73
C ILE A 57 11.99 -8.80 17.74
N PHE A 58 12.88 -9.65 17.23
CA PHE A 58 12.68 -11.10 17.25
C PHE A 58 12.65 -11.68 18.65
N TYR A 59 13.50 -11.17 19.55
CA TYR A 59 13.49 -11.54 20.95
C TYR A 59 12.14 -11.19 21.59
N ILE A 60 11.66 -9.96 21.41
CA ILE A 60 10.34 -9.51 21.91
C ILE A 60 9.21 -10.38 21.32
N GLY A 61 9.27 -10.69 20.02
CA GLY A 61 8.31 -11.58 19.36
C GLY A 61 8.32 -12.99 19.96
N ALA A 62 9.50 -13.58 20.16
CA ALA A 62 9.66 -14.91 20.74
C ALA A 62 9.19 -14.97 22.21
N ARG A 63 9.32 -13.87 22.96
CA ARG A 63 8.80 -13.73 24.33
C ARG A 63 7.27 -13.57 24.37
N THR A 64 6.66 -13.19 23.25
CA THR A 64 5.20 -12.97 23.14
C THR A 64 4.50 -14.26 22.71
N SER A 65 4.83 -14.78 21.52
CA SER A 65 4.20 -15.98 20.96
C SER A 65 4.97 -16.49 19.74
N PRO A 66 5.03 -17.82 19.49
CA PRO A 66 5.59 -18.36 18.25
C PRO A 66 4.89 -17.84 16.99
N ILE A 67 3.60 -17.45 17.08
CA ILE A 67 2.86 -16.87 15.97
C ILE A 67 3.48 -15.54 15.52
N ILE A 68 3.88 -14.68 16.46
CA ILE A 68 4.50 -13.40 16.14
C ILE A 68 5.85 -13.60 15.43
N VAL A 69 6.62 -14.61 15.84
CA VAL A 69 7.88 -14.97 15.16
C VAL A 69 7.63 -15.43 13.73
N PHE A 70 6.58 -16.23 13.50
CA PHE A 70 6.15 -16.61 12.16
C PHE A 70 5.78 -15.38 11.32
N VAL A 71 4.93 -14.49 11.85
CA VAL A 71 4.52 -13.25 11.17
C VAL A 71 5.73 -12.40 10.79
N PHE A 72 6.68 -12.18 11.71
CA PHE A 72 7.91 -11.44 11.42
C PHE A 72 8.73 -12.10 10.32
N THR A 73 8.87 -13.43 10.36
CA THR A 73 9.63 -14.18 9.35
C THR A 73 9.02 -14.00 7.95
N VAL A 74 7.69 -14.09 7.84
CA VAL A 74 7.00 -13.90 6.56
C VAL A 74 7.10 -12.45 6.07
N CYS A 75 6.96 -11.46 6.95
CA CYS A 75 7.11 -10.04 6.59
C CYS A 75 8.52 -9.73 6.06
N ILE A 76 9.56 -10.30 6.65
CA ILE A 76 10.93 -10.16 6.14
C ILE A 76 11.04 -10.73 4.73
N PHE A 77 10.55 -11.96 4.54
CA PHE A 77 10.62 -12.60 3.23
C PHE A 77 9.89 -11.79 2.18
N SER A 78 8.73 -11.22 2.53
CA SER A 78 7.99 -10.28 1.68
C SER A 78 8.82 -9.04 1.34
N PHE A 79 9.50 -8.42 2.31
CA PHE A 79 10.36 -7.26 2.04
C PHE A 79 11.61 -7.63 1.21
N LEU A 80 12.18 -8.82 1.39
CA LEU A 80 13.28 -9.29 0.55
C LEU A 80 12.81 -9.50 -0.90
N LEU A 81 11.63 -10.07 -1.08
CA LEU A 81 11.02 -10.22 -2.39
C LEU A 81 10.69 -8.86 -3.02
N SER A 82 10.17 -7.91 -2.23
CA SER A 82 9.86 -6.56 -2.71
C SER A 82 11.13 -5.86 -3.20
N ILE A 83 12.25 -5.95 -2.46
CA ILE A 83 13.56 -5.46 -2.90
C ILE A 83 14.01 -6.14 -4.20
N TYR A 84 13.81 -7.46 -4.33
CA TYR A 84 14.09 -8.18 -5.58
C TYR A 84 13.26 -7.63 -6.75
N LEU A 85 11.95 -7.43 -6.56
CA LEU A 85 11.07 -6.86 -7.58
C LEU A 85 11.50 -5.45 -7.99
N THR A 86 11.80 -4.57 -7.03
CA THR A 86 12.27 -3.21 -7.33
C THR A 86 13.57 -3.22 -8.10
N LYS A 87 14.55 -4.02 -7.67
CA LYS A 87 15.83 -4.13 -8.38
C LYS A 87 15.63 -4.61 -9.80
N TRP A 88 14.75 -5.59 -10.00
CA TRP A 88 14.40 -6.08 -11.32
C TRP A 88 13.73 -5.00 -12.17
N VAL A 89 12.76 -4.25 -11.64
CA VAL A 89 12.09 -3.14 -12.35
C VAL A 89 13.10 -2.05 -12.71
N LEU A 90 13.92 -1.60 -11.74
CA LEU A 90 14.89 -0.52 -11.97
C LEU A 90 16.01 -0.89 -12.94
N SER A 91 16.31 -2.19 -13.10
CA SER A 91 17.25 -2.67 -14.11
C SER A 91 16.76 -2.54 -15.55
N LYS A 92 15.46 -2.25 -15.76
CA LYS A 92 14.90 -2.04 -17.09
C LYS A 92 15.27 -0.68 -17.66
N ASP A 93 15.44 -0.68 -18.98
CA ASP A 93 15.78 0.49 -19.78
C ASP A 93 14.71 1.59 -19.67
N GLU A 94 15.16 2.84 -19.57
CA GLU A 94 14.30 4.03 -19.49
C GLU A 94 13.96 4.59 -20.89
N GLY A 95 14.51 4.01 -21.96
CA GLY A 95 14.24 4.43 -23.32
C GLY A 95 15.11 5.60 -23.79
N PRO A 96 14.72 6.24 -24.90
CA PRO A 96 15.44 7.37 -25.47
C PRO A 96 15.46 8.61 -24.55
N PRO A 97 16.43 9.52 -24.72
CA PRO A 97 16.58 10.71 -23.89
C PRO A 97 15.31 11.58 -23.79
N GLU A 98 14.51 11.63 -24.85
CA GLU A 98 13.27 12.40 -24.91
C GLU A 98 12.24 11.88 -23.90
N MET A 99 12.16 10.55 -23.71
CA MET A 99 11.27 9.93 -22.71
C MET A 99 11.74 10.24 -21.29
N VAL A 100 13.05 10.24 -21.07
CA VAL A 100 13.65 10.56 -19.76
C VAL A 100 13.37 12.01 -19.38
N GLN A 101 13.47 12.97 -20.32
CA GLN A 101 13.16 14.38 -20.06
C GLN A 101 11.72 14.58 -19.56
N ILE A 102 10.75 13.91 -20.18
CA ILE A 102 9.34 13.96 -19.73
C ILE A 102 9.19 13.29 -18.37
N SER A 103 9.80 12.11 -18.18
CA SER A 103 9.74 11.38 -16.92
C SER A 103 10.34 12.18 -15.74
N ASP A 104 11.40 12.94 -15.98
CA ASP A 104 12.03 13.77 -14.94
C ASP A 104 11.13 14.93 -14.55
N ALA A 105 10.44 15.58 -15.51
CA ALA A 105 9.46 16.63 -15.21
C ALA A 105 8.28 16.09 -14.36
N ILE A 106 7.77 14.90 -14.68
CA ILE A 106 6.72 14.24 -13.90
C ILE A 106 7.23 13.90 -12.49
N ARG A 107 8.46 13.38 -12.39
CA ARG A 107 9.08 13.03 -11.11
C ARG A 107 9.24 14.26 -10.21
N ASP A 108 9.74 15.36 -10.76
CA ASP A 108 9.95 16.61 -10.02
C ASP A 108 8.61 17.20 -9.54
N GLY A 109 7.58 17.18 -10.40
CA GLY A 109 6.22 17.61 -10.04
C GLY A 109 5.62 16.76 -8.92
N ALA A 110 5.72 15.44 -9.03
CA ALA A 110 5.21 14.50 -8.03
C ALA A 110 5.93 14.65 -6.68
N GLU A 111 7.26 14.73 -6.68
CA GLU A 111 8.05 14.93 -5.45
C GLU A 111 7.75 16.30 -4.81
N GLY A 112 7.56 17.35 -5.62
CA GLY A 112 7.17 18.68 -5.17
C GLY A 112 5.79 18.73 -4.52
N PHE A 113 4.79 18.12 -5.16
CA PHE A 113 3.44 18.00 -4.61
C PHE A 113 3.44 17.19 -3.32
N PHE A 114 4.06 16.00 -3.33
CA PHE A 114 4.12 15.12 -2.17
C PHE A 114 4.74 15.82 -0.97
N ARG A 115 5.87 16.52 -1.17
CA ARG A 115 6.53 17.30 -0.12
C ARG A 115 5.60 18.37 0.47
N THR A 116 4.82 19.05 -0.36
CA THR A 116 3.90 20.10 0.07
C THR A 116 2.73 19.53 0.86
N GLN A 117 2.07 18.50 0.32
CA GLN A 117 0.94 17.84 0.95
C GLN A 117 1.36 17.19 2.28
N TYR A 118 2.39 16.34 2.27
CA TYR A 118 2.81 15.62 3.48
C TYR A 118 3.42 16.51 4.56
N SER A 119 4.02 17.65 4.20
CA SER A 119 4.43 18.67 5.18
C SER A 119 3.23 19.24 5.93
N THR A 120 2.13 19.49 5.22
CA THR A 120 0.89 19.99 5.82
C THR A 120 0.22 18.92 6.67
N ILE A 121 0.09 17.69 6.14
CA ILE A 121 -0.45 16.54 6.89
C ILE A 121 0.33 16.31 8.17
N SER A 122 1.67 16.35 8.12
CA SER A 122 2.52 16.14 9.30
C SER A 122 2.26 17.20 10.39
N LYS A 123 2.10 18.47 10.02
CA LYS A 123 1.76 19.55 10.98
C LYS A 123 0.39 19.32 11.61
N MET A 124 -0.60 18.93 10.80
CA MET A 124 -1.94 18.64 11.30
C MET A 124 -1.98 17.39 12.18
N ALA A 125 -1.20 16.36 11.85
CA ALA A 125 -1.07 15.16 12.67
C ALA A 125 -0.44 15.48 14.03
N LEU A 126 0.60 16.33 14.07
CA LEU A 126 1.21 16.77 15.34
C LEU A 126 0.23 17.60 16.18
N LEU A 127 -0.55 18.48 15.56
CA LEU A 127 -1.60 19.22 16.25
C LEU A 127 -2.64 18.28 16.83
N LEU A 128 -3.12 17.31 16.06
CA LEU A 128 -4.08 16.32 16.53
C LEU A 128 -3.50 15.43 17.62
N ALA A 129 -2.23 15.02 17.53
CA ALA A 129 -1.54 14.27 18.56
C ALA A 129 -1.50 15.04 19.91
N LEU A 130 -1.29 16.37 19.88
CA LEU A 130 -1.37 17.21 21.07
C LEU A 130 -2.81 17.25 21.63
N VAL A 131 -3.82 17.33 20.77
CA VAL A 131 -5.23 17.28 21.19
C VAL A 131 -5.56 15.94 21.84
N ILE A 132 -5.15 14.81 21.25
CA ILE A 132 -5.32 13.47 21.82
C ILE A 132 -4.61 13.39 23.18
N LEU A 133 -3.37 13.89 23.28
CA LEU A 133 -2.62 13.93 24.54
C LEU A 133 -3.40 14.67 25.62
N CYS A 134 -3.86 15.89 25.34
CA CYS A 134 -4.66 16.69 26.26
C CYS A 134 -5.93 15.95 26.69
N ILE A 135 -6.70 15.40 25.74
CA ILE A 135 -7.92 14.65 26.05
C ILE A 135 -7.62 13.51 27.02
N TYR A 136 -6.61 12.68 26.76
CA TYR A 136 -6.28 11.57 27.64
C TYR A 136 -5.73 12.01 29.01
N LEU A 137 -5.04 13.15 29.10
CA LEU A 137 -4.57 13.71 30.38
C LEU A 137 -5.69 14.33 31.23
N PHE A 138 -6.75 14.84 30.62
CA PHE A 138 -7.88 15.44 31.34
C PHE A 138 -9.07 14.49 31.54
N ARG A 139 -9.16 13.39 30.77
CA ARG A 139 -10.21 12.37 30.92
C ARG A 139 -10.04 11.57 32.21
N SER A 140 -11.16 11.16 32.81
CA SER A 140 -11.16 10.10 33.82
C SER A 140 -10.70 8.76 33.23
N THR A 141 -9.99 7.98 34.04
CA THR A 141 -9.62 6.61 33.73
C THR A 141 -10.88 5.75 33.65
N THR A 142 -10.93 4.83 32.67
CA THR A 142 -12.04 3.88 32.61
C THR A 142 -11.81 2.75 33.60
N PRO A 143 -12.88 2.08 34.09
CA PRO A 143 -12.74 0.96 35.02
C PRO A 143 -11.79 -0.14 34.51
N GLN A 144 -11.76 -0.38 33.20
CA GLN A 144 -10.86 -1.34 32.54
C GLN A 144 -9.39 -0.91 32.59
N GLN A 145 -9.11 0.40 32.50
CA GLN A 145 -7.75 0.94 32.62
C GLN A 145 -7.26 0.86 34.07
N GLU A 146 -8.14 1.16 35.02
CA GLU A 146 -7.84 1.05 36.45
C GLU A 146 -7.57 -0.40 36.87
N SER A 147 -8.38 -1.35 36.38
CA SER A 147 -8.14 -2.78 36.63
C SER A 147 -6.86 -3.31 35.98
N SER A 148 -6.39 -2.65 34.91
CA SER A 148 -5.17 -3.02 34.18
C SER A 148 -3.91 -2.35 34.73
N GLY A 149 -4.02 -1.50 35.77
CA GLY A 149 -2.90 -0.74 36.32
C GLY A 149 -2.36 0.35 35.38
N LEU A 150 -3.07 0.70 34.31
CA LEU A 150 -2.65 1.76 33.40
C LEU A 150 -3.06 3.12 33.95
N GLY A 151 -2.06 3.87 34.41
CA GLY A 151 -2.22 5.27 34.77
C GLY A 151 -2.66 6.11 33.56
N ARG A 152 -3.31 7.24 33.87
CA ARG A 152 -3.80 8.19 32.87
C ARG A 152 -2.71 8.66 31.90
N SER A 153 -1.57 9.08 32.44
CA SER A 153 -0.40 9.51 31.67
C SER A 153 0.13 8.42 30.73
N THR A 154 0.26 7.19 31.23
CA THR A 154 0.72 6.05 30.45
C THR A 154 -0.19 5.79 29.26
N SER A 155 -1.52 5.77 29.49
CA SER A 155 -2.50 5.61 28.39
C SER A 155 -2.40 6.73 27.35
N ALA A 156 -2.20 7.97 27.79
CA ALA A 156 -2.05 9.11 26.90
C ALA A 156 -0.82 8.96 25.99
N TYR A 157 0.33 8.60 26.57
CA TYR A 157 1.57 8.41 25.80
C TYR A 157 1.48 7.22 24.84
N ILE A 158 0.89 6.10 25.27
CA ILE A 158 0.69 4.93 24.40
C ILE A 158 -0.17 5.29 23.19
N THR A 159 -1.34 5.91 23.42
CA THR A 159 -2.26 6.26 22.33
C THR A 159 -1.63 7.26 21.36
N VAL A 160 -0.92 8.27 21.86
CA VAL A 160 -0.24 9.27 21.03
C VAL A 160 0.92 8.65 20.25
N ALA A 161 1.73 7.79 20.88
CA ALA A 161 2.82 7.09 20.21
C ALA A 161 2.29 6.16 19.11
N ALA A 162 1.23 5.40 19.38
CA ALA A 162 0.58 4.55 18.40
C ALA A 162 0.03 5.37 17.22
N PHE A 163 -0.65 6.50 17.51
CA PHE A 163 -1.15 7.44 16.50
C PHE A 163 -0.04 7.98 15.61
N LEU A 164 1.04 8.50 16.19
CA LEU A 164 2.16 9.05 15.41
C LEU A 164 2.86 7.97 14.59
N LEU A 165 2.99 6.75 15.12
CA LEU A 165 3.57 5.64 14.38
C LEU A 165 2.67 5.23 13.20
N GLY A 166 1.36 5.13 13.40
CA GLY A 166 0.40 4.83 12.33
C GLY A 166 0.41 5.88 11.22
N ALA A 167 0.42 7.16 11.61
CA ALA A 167 0.54 8.28 10.68
C ALA A 167 1.86 8.25 9.90
N LEU A 168 2.99 7.96 10.57
CA LEU A 168 4.29 7.83 9.92
C LEU A 168 4.30 6.69 8.91
N CYS A 169 3.85 5.50 9.31
CA CYS A 169 3.81 4.32 8.44
C CYS A 169 2.88 4.52 7.24
N SER A 170 1.71 5.14 7.41
CA SER A 170 0.79 5.49 6.33
C SER A 170 1.43 6.48 5.34
N GLY A 171 2.20 7.45 5.84
CA GLY A 171 2.93 8.35 4.95
C GLY A 171 4.09 7.70 4.21
N VAL A 172 4.79 6.75 4.83
CA VAL A 172 5.79 5.93 4.15
C VAL A 172 5.14 5.04 3.08
N ALA A 173 3.98 4.45 3.37
CA ALA A 173 3.21 3.66 2.41
C ALA A 173 2.87 4.47 1.14
N GLY A 174 2.34 5.69 1.30
CA GLY A 174 2.08 6.58 0.17
C GLY A 174 3.35 6.99 -0.59
N TYR A 175 4.44 7.30 0.12
CA TYR A 175 5.71 7.63 -0.51
C TYR A 175 6.27 6.49 -1.34
N VAL A 176 6.24 5.25 -0.83
CA VAL A 176 6.74 4.06 -1.54
C VAL A 176 5.97 3.85 -2.85
N GLY A 177 4.65 4.00 -2.82
CA GLY A 177 3.80 3.88 -4.01
C GLY A 177 4.12 4.91 -5.07
N MET A 178 4.21 6.19 -4.70
CA MET A 178 4.63 7.26 -5.61
C MET A 178 6.04 7.01 -6.16
N TRP A 179 6.99 6.68 -5.27
CA TRP A 179 8.41 6.57 -5.59
C TRP A 179 8.69 5.51 -6.66
N VAL A 180 8.01 4.36 -6.58
CA VAL A 180 8.14 3.32 -7.60
C VAL A 180 7.41 3.70 -8.88
N SER A 181 6.23 4.32 -8.79
CA SER A 181 5.42 4.68 -9.97
C SER A 181 6.18 5.63 -10.90
N VAL A 182 6.69 6.76 -10.37
CA VAL A 182 7.47 7.75 -11.16
C VAL A 182 8.76 7.20 -11.77
N ARG A 183 9.22 6.01 -11.34
CA ARG A 183 10.39 5.30 -11.90
C ARG A 183 9.97 4.18 -12.85
N ALA A 184 8.81 3.56 -12.63
CA ALA A 184 8.30 2.48 -13.45
C ALA A 184 7.66 3.00 -14.74
N ASN A 185 6.98 4.15 -14.73
CA ASN A 185 6.18 4.64 -15.86
C ASN A 185 7.02 4.72 -17.17
N VAL A 186 8.18 5.36 -17.13
CA VAL A 186 9.07 5.48 -18.29
C VAL A 186 9.57 4.11 -18.80
N ARG A 187 9.78 3.15 -17.88
CA ARG A 187 10.24 1.78 -18.21
C ARG A 187 9.12 0.96 -18.84
N VAL A 188 7.88 1.15 -18.38
CA VAL A 188 6.68 0.56 -18.99
C VAL A 188 6.53 1.09 -20.42
N SER A 189 6.65 2.40 -20.62
CA SER A 189 6.57 3.02 -21.94
C SER A 189 7.73 2.57 -22.86
N SER A 190 8.97 2.46 -22.35
CA SER A 190 10.10 1.91 -23.11
C SER A 190 9.85 0.46 -23.52
N ALA A 191 9.33 -0.37 -22.62
CA ALA A 191 8.99 -1.76 -22.91
C ALA A 191 7.83 -1.89 -23.90
N ALA A 192 6.85 -0.98 -23.88
CA ALA A 192 5.72 -0.98 -24.81
C ALA A 192 6.18 -0.86 -26.28
N ARG A 193 7.34 -0.23 -26.54
CA ARG A 193 7.97 -0.18 -27.87
C ARG A 193 8.44 -1.54 -28.39
N ARG A 194 8.58 -2.53 -27.51
CA ARG A 194 9.08 -3.88 -27.81
C ARG A 194 8.00 -4.95 -27.63
N SER A 195 7.25 -4.89 -26.54
CA SER A 195 6.23 -5.86 -26.19
C SER A 195 5.25 -5.33 -25.15
N ALA A 196 3.95 -5.39 -25.47
CA ALA A 196 2.88 -5.12 -24.51
C ALA A 196 2.96 -6.03 -23.26
N ARG A 197 3.45 -7.26 -23.42
CA ARG A 197 3.58 -8.23 -22.33
C ARG A 197 4.76 -7.92 -21.41
N GLU A 198 5.86 -7.43 -21.96
CA GLU A 198 6.98 -6.90 -21.17
C GLU A 198 6.52 -5.68 -20.37
N ALA A 199 5.82 -4.74 -21.02
CA ALA A 199 5.28 -3.54 -20.39
C ALA A 199 4.33 -3.89 -19.23
N LEU A 200 3.38 -4.79 -19.47
CA LEU A 200 2.46 -5.28 -18.43
C LEU A 200 3.20 -5.94 -17.26
N GLN A 201 4.22 -6.75 -17.53
CA GLN A 201 4.99 -7.40 -16.47
C GLN A 201 5.73 -6.37 -15.61
N ILE A 202 6.32 -5.33 -16.22
CA ILE A 202 6.98 -4.25 -15.48
C ILE A 202 5.97 -3.50 -14.61
N ALA A 203 4.82 -3.14 -15.16
CA ALA A 203 3.75 -2.44 -14.43
C ALA A 203 3.26 -3.26 -13.23
N VAL A 204 2.94 -4.54 -13.44
CA VAL A 204 2.49 -5.44 -12.37
C VAL A 204 3.53 -5.63 -11.28
N ARG A 205 4.81 -5.78 -11.65
CA ARG A 205 5.88 -5.98 -10.66
C ARG A 205 6.19 -4.70 -9.88
N ALA A 206 6.06 -3.54 -10.50
CA ALA A 206 6.17 -2.25 -9.82
C ALA A 206 5.03 -2.05 -8.81
N GLY A 207 3.78 -2.30 -9.21
CA GLY A 207 2.62 -2.27 -8.32
C GLY A 207 2.72 -3.34 -7.21
N GLY A 208 3.18 -4.54 -7.56
CA GLY A 208 3.41 -5.64 -6.63
C GLY A 208 4.45 -5.32 -5.56
N PHE A 209 5.54 -4.63 -5.92
CA PHE A 209 6.48 -4.09 -4.93
C PHE A 209 5.78 -3.16 -3.94
N SER A 210 5.02 -2.18 -4.43
CA SER A 210 4.29 -1.24 -3.58
C SER A 210 3.34 -1.98 -2.63
N ALA A 211 2.50 -2.87 -3.16
CA ALA A 211 1.55 -3.65 -2.38
C ALA A 211 2.23 -4.50 -1.29
N LEU A 212 3.29 -5.25 -1.61
CA LEU A 212 4.00 -6.08 -0.64
C LEU A 212 4.63 -5.25 0.49
N VAL A 213 5.15 -4.06 0.17
CA VAL A 213 5.68 -3.15 1.19
C VAL A 213 4.55 -2.58 2.05
N VAL A 214 3.45 -2.12 1.45
CA VAL A 214 2.30 -1.54 2.15
C VAL A 214 1.68 -2.55 3.11
N VAL A 215 1.31 -3.75 2.62
CA VAL A 215 0.71 -4.81 3.45
C VAL A 215 1.71 -5.30 4.49
N GLY A 216 2.97 -5.52 4.09
CA GLY A 216 4.03 -5.96 5.01
C GLY A 216 4.26 -4.98 6.15
N MET A 217 4.24 -3.67 5.87
CA MET A 217 4.37 -2.62 6.90
C MET A 217 3.16 -2.57 7.82
N ALA A 218 1.94 -2.74 7.30
CA ALA A 218 0.73 -2.79 8.12
C ALA A 218 0.80 -3.97 9.11
N VAL A 219 1.06 -5.18 8.61
CA VAL A 219 1.14 -6.40 9.41
C VAL A 219 2.29 -6.34 10.43
N ILE A 220 3.50 -6.01 9.99
CA ILE A 220 4.66 -5.98 10.88
C ILE A 220 4.55 -4.84 11.91
N GLY A 221 3.98 -3.69 11.55
CA GLY A 221 3.80 -2.56 12.45
C GLY A 221 2.83 -2.88 13.58
N VAL A 222 1.69 -3.50 13.27
CA VAL A 222 0.74 -3.97 14.27
C VAL A 222 1.37 -5.07 15.14
N ALA A 223 2.07 -6.04 14.54
CA ALA A 223 2.72 -7.12 15.27
C ALA A 223 3.84 -6.62 16.21
N ILE A 224 4.66 -5.65 15.78
CA ILE A 224 5.69 -5.02 16.62
C ILE A 224 5.06 -4.28 17.79
N LEU A 225 4.02 -3.46 17.54
CA LEU A 225 3.32 -2.75 18.61
C LEU A 225 2.70 -3.72 19.61
N TYR A 226 2.00 -4.74 19.14
CA TYR A 226 1.39 -5.77 19.98
C TYR A 226 2.44 -6.45 20.87
N ALA A 227 3.53 -6.96 20.27
CA ALA A 227 4.57 -7.67 21.01
C ALA A 227 5.32 -6.76 21.99
N THR A 228 5.56 -5.51 21.60
CA THR A 228 6.22 -4.52 22.47
C THR A 228 5.36 -4.22 23.69
N PHE A 229 4.07 -3.93 23.51
CA PHE A 229 3.17 -3.66 24.62
C PHE A 229 2.91 -4.90 25.47
N TYR A 230 2.83 -6.10 24.87
CA TYR A 230 2.70 -7.36 25.59
C TYR A 230 3.85 -7.56 26.60
N VAL A 231 5.09 -7.41 26.13
CA VAL A 231 6.28 -7.61 26.98
C VAL A 231 6.47 -6.45 27.96
N TRP A 232 6.29 -5.20 27.52
CA TRP A 232 6.54 -4.02 28.35
C TRP A 232 5.54 -3.86 29.49
N LEU A 233 4.26 -4.16 29.24
CA LEU A 233 3.21 -4.11 30.26
C LEU A 233 3.09 -5.41 31.06
N GLY A 234 3.88 -6.44 30.72
CA GLY A 234 3.87 -7.73 31.39
C GLY A 234 2.51 -8.43 31.32
N VAL A 235 1.82 -8.31 30.18
CA VAL A 235 0.45 -8.82 29.97
C VAL A 235 0.31 -10.28 30.42
N ASP A 236 -0.81 -10.60 31.06
CA ASP A 236 -1.13 -11.88 31.71
C ASP A 236 -0.29 -12.23 32.96
N SER A 237 0.51 -11.28 33.48
CA SER A 237 1.10 -11.40 34.82
C SER A 237 0.08 -11.03 35.92
N PRO A 238 0.19 -11.59 37.15
CA PRO A 238 -0.71 -11.24 38.25
C PRO A 238 -0.73 -9.73 38.53
N GLY A 239 -1.91 -9.10 38.44
CA GLY A 239 -2.09 -7.66 38.66
C GLY A 239 -1.79 -6.76 37.45
N SER A 240 -1.58 -7.34 36.26
CA SER A 240 -1.36 -6.61 35.00
C SER A 240 -2.58 -6.63 34.07
N MET A 241 -2.47 -5.94 32.93
CA MET A 241 -3.47 -5.93 31.87
C MET A 241 -3.74 -7.34 31.32
N LYS A 242 -5.02 -7.63 31.02
CA LYS A 242 -5.42 -8.86 30.33
C LYS A 242 -5.10 -8.78 28.85
N VAL A 243 -4.74 -9.91 28.24
CA VAL A 243 -4.50 -9.99 26.78
C VAL A 243 -5.67 -9.52 25.92
N THR A 244 -6.91 -9.59 26.43
CA THR A 244 -8.13 -9.15 25.73
C THR A 244 -8.20 -7.64 25.52
N ASP A 245 -7.58 -6.86 26.39
CA ASP A 245 -7.64 -5.39 26.36
C ASP A 245 -6.47 -4.80 25.55
N LEU A 246 -5.42 -5.59 25.29
CA LEU A 246 -4.23 -5.18 24.56
C LEU A 246 -4.52 -4.63 23.15
N PRO A 247 -5.42 -5.23 22.33
CA PRO A 247 -5.76 -4.68 21.02
C PRO A 247 -6.33 -3.25 21.05
N LEU A 248 -6.97 -2.84 22.14
CA LEU A 248 -7.51 -1.49 22.30
C LEU A 248 -6.40 -0.42 22.33
N LEU A 249 -5.19 -0.79 22.77
CA LEU A 249 -4.02 0.10 22.74
C LEU A 249 -3.52 0.35 21.32
N LEU A 250 -3.86 -0.53 20.37
CA LEU A 250 -3.45 -0.44 18.98
C LEU A 250 -4.36 0.47 18.15
N VAL A 251 -5.56 0.82 18.64
CA VAL A 251 -6.52 1.69 17.94
C VAL A 251 -5.89 3.03 17.53
N GLY A 252 -4.97 3.56 18.35
CA GLY A 252 -4.22 4.76 17.99
C GLY A 252 -3.50 4.62 16.63
N TYR A 253 -2.90 3.45 16.35
CA TYR A 253 -2.21 3.16 15.10
C TYR A 253 -3.14 3.24 13.88
N GLY A 254 -4.30 2.57 13.96
CA GLY A 254 -5.32 2.66 12.93
C GLY A 254 -5.79 4.11 12.74
N PHE A 255 -6.06 4.83 13.83
CA PHE A 255 -6.50 6.22 13.75
C PHE A 255 -5.48 7.15 13.10
N GLY A 256 -4.19 6.97 13.40
CA GLY A 256 -3.11 7.71 12.75
C GLY A 256 -3.00 7.39 11.25
N ALA A 257 -3.18 6.12 10.90
CA ALA A 257 -3.21 5.67 9.51
C ALA A 257 -4.35 6.33 8.73
N SER A 258 -5.58 6.33 9.29
CA SER A 258 -6.77 6.93 8.70
C SER A 258 -6.67 8.43 8.55
N PHE A 259 -6.07 9.10 9.53
CA PHE A 259 -5.84 10.54 9.46
C PHE A 259 -4.99 10.92 8.24
N VAL A 260 -3.87 10.21 8.02
CA VAL A 260 -2.99 10.50 6.87
C VAL A 260 -3.65 10.10 5.55
N ALA A 261 -4.28 8.92 5.50
CA ALA A 261 -4.96 8.43 4.30
C ALA A 261 -6.06 9.39 3.83
N LEU A 262 -6.87 9.93 4.74
CA LEU A 262 -7.92 10.90 4.44
C LEU A 262 -7.38 12.10 3.66
N PHE A 263 -6.33 12.76 4.17
CA PHE A 263 -5.76 13.93 3.50
C PHE A 263 -4.96 13.58 2.25
N ALA A 264 -4.34 12.39 2.21
CA ALA A 264 -3.65 11.90 1.02
C ALA A 264 -4.63 11.71 -0.14
N GLN A 265 -5.75 11.03 0.10
CA GLN A 265 -6.81 10.77 -0.88
C GLN A 265 -7.51 12.04 -1.35
N LEU A 266 -7.90 12.91 -0.41
CA LEU A 266 -8.56 14.16 -0.78
C LEU A 266 -7.62 15.07 -1.56
N GLY A 267 -6.41 15.31 -1.04
CA GLY A 267 -5.48 16.23 -1.71
C GLY A 267 -4.98 15.69 -3.04
N GLY A 268 -4.62 14.41 -3.11
CA GLY A 268 -4.15 13.77 -4.33
C GLY A 268 -5.27 13.65 -5.37
N GLY A 269 -6.47 13.24 -4.93
CA GLY A 269 -7.67 13.10 -5.76
C GLY A 269 -8.14 14.42 -6.38
N ILE A 270 -8.14 15.51 -5.60
CA ILE A 270 -8.45 16.86 -6.11
C ILE A 270 -7.43 17.27 -7.17
N TYR A 271 -6.13 17.03 -6.92
CA TYR A 271 -5.07 17.42 -7.86
C TYR A 271 -5.18 16.66 -9.18
N THR A 272 -5.25 15.32 -9.14
CA THR A 272 -5.39 14.51 -10.36
C THR A 272 -6.66 14.86 -11.12
N LYS A 273 -7.83 14.90 -10.47
CA LYS A 273 -9.09 15.10 -11.20
C LYS A 273 -9.28 16.52 -11.72
N ALA A 274 -8.70 17.53 -11.07
CA ALA A 274 -8.69 18.88 -11.63
C ALA A 274 -7.81 18.96 -12.89
N ALA A 275 -6.69 18.23 -12.92
CA ALA A 275 -5.78 18.22 -14.06
C ALA A 275 -6.33 17.38 -15.23
N ASP A 276 -6.76 16.14 -14.96
CA ASP A 276 -7.39 15.19 -15.89
C ASP A 276 -8.58 15.84 -16.62
N VAL A 277 -9.60 16.30 -15.87
CA VAL A 277 -10.79 16.93 -16.46
C VAL A 277 -10.44 18.20 -17.25
N GLY A 278 -9.47 18.99 -16.78
CA GLY A 278 -9.02 20.19 -17.48
C GLY A 278 -8.28 19.89 -18.78
N ALA A 279 -7.41 18.87 -18.76
CA ALA A 279 -6.63 18.44 -19.91
C ALA A 279 -7.55 17.85 -20.98
N ASP A 280 -8.47 16.97 -20.59
CA ASP A 280 -9.33 16.24 -21.50
C ASP A 280 -10.41 17.11 -22.14
N LEU A 281 -11.08 17.97 -21.36
CA LEU A 281 -12.13 18.83 -21.91
C LEU A 281 -11.58 19.82 -22.93
N VAL A 282 -10.53 20.55 -22.57
CA VAL A 282 -9.96 21.56 -23.48
C VAL A 282 -9.24 20.88 -24.64
N GLY A 283 -8.46 19.83 -24.39
CA GLY A 283 -7.71 19.12 -25.42
C GLY A 283 -8.61 18.41 -26.42
N LYS A 284 -9.39 17.43 -25.95
CA LYS A 284 -10.15 16.53 -26.82
C LYS A 284 -11.43 17.16 -27.35
N VAL A 285 -12.16 17.89 -26.52
CA VAL A 285 -13.51 18.38 -26.86
C VAL A 285 -13.47 19.75 -27.54
N GLU A 286 -12.70 20.70 -27.01
CA GLU A 286 -12.68 22.07 -27.55
C GLU A 286 -11.68 22.25 -28.70
N GLN A 287 -10.45 21.71 -28.54
CA GLN A 287 -9.38 21.91 -29.52
C GLN A 287 -9.22 20.74 -30.51
N GLY A 288 -9.86 19.59 -30.25
CA GLY A 288 -9.77 18.41 -31.11
C GLY A 288 -8.36 17.82 -31.23
N ILE A 289 -7.49 18.05 -30.23
CA ILE A 289 -6.15 17.44 -30.17
C ILE A 289 -6.21 16.10 -29.42
N PRO A 290 -5.27 15.17 -29.68
CA PRO A 290 -5.20 13.90 -28.96
C PRO A 290 -5.08 14.07 -27.44
N GLU A 291 -5.51 13.04 -26.70
CA GLU A 291 -5.23 12.88 -25.28
C GLU A 291 -3.71 12.83 -25.04
N ASP A 292 -3.25 13.38 -23.90
CA ASP A 292 -1.83 13.51 -23.56
C ASP A 292 -0.96 14.26 -24.59
N ASP A 293 -1.55 15.08 -25.46
CA ASP A 293 -0.79 15.82 -26.46
C ASP A 293 0.15 16.86 -25.80
N PRO A 294 1.45 16.89 -26.17
CA PRO A 294 2.45 17.79 -25.55
C PRO A 294 2.18 19.28 -25.77
N ARG A 295 1.24 19.65 -26.65
CA ARG A 295 0.78 21.04 -26.82
C ARG A 295 -0.11 21.49 -25.67
N ASN A 296 -0.76 20.58 -24.97
CA ASN A 296 -1.65 20.86 -23.85
C ASN A 296 -0.85 21.07 -22.56
N PRO A 297 -0.89 22.28 -21.94
CA PRO A 297 -0.10 22.58 -20.75
C PRO A 297 -0.54 21.80 -19.50
N ALA A 298 -1.73 21.20 -19.50
CA ALA A 298 -2.26 20.46 -18.35
C ALA A 298 -1.71 19.02 -18.25
N VAL A 299 -1.15 18.45 -19.32
CA VAL A 299 -0.75 17.03 -19.38
C VAL A 299 0.31 16.67 -18.34
N ILE A 300 1.30 17.54 -18.08
CA ILE A 300 2.28 17.26 -17.02
C ILE A 300 1.61 17.22 -15.64
N ALA A 301 0.64 18.09 -15.38
CA ALA A 301 -0.09 18.09 -14.11
C ALA A 301 -0.96 16.84 -13.98
N ASP A 302 -1.55 16.37 -15.08
CA ASP A 302 -2.35 15.16 -15.10
C ASP A 302 -1.50 13.92 -14.77
N LEU A 303 -0.40 13.74 -15.49
CA LEU A 303 0.54 12.64 -15.26
C LEU A 303 1.20 12.71 -13.87
N VAL A 304 1.44 13.91 -13.32
CA VAL A 304 1.84 14.07 -11.92
C VAL A 304 0.71 13.60 -10.99
N GLY A 305 -0.52 13.96 -11.31
CA GLY A 305 -1.75 13.55 -10.65
C GLY A 305 -1.87 12.05 -10.47
N ASP A 306 -1.64 11.26 -11.52
CA ASP A 306 -1.68 9.79 -11.46
C ASP A 306 -0.72 9.21 -10.41
N ASN A 307 0.45 9.86 -10.23
CA ASN A 307 1.44 9.41 -9.28
C ASN A 307 1.08 9.79 -7.84
N VAL A 308 0.51 10.98 -7.63
CA VAL A 308 0.23 11.51 -6.28
C VAL A 308 -1.16 11.16 -5.76
N GLY A 309 -2.15 11.08 -6.64
CA GLY A 309 -3.50 10.61 -6.34
C GLY A 309 -3.55 9.09 -6.45
N ASP A 310 -3.47 8.56 -7.66
CA ASP A 310 -3.82 7.17 -7.92
C ASP A 310 -2.79 6.17 -7.38
N CYS A 311 -1.52 6.57 -7.23
CA CYS A 311 -0.49 5.71 -6.64
C CYS A 311 -0.25 6.01 -5.15
N ALA A 312 0.11 7.25 -4.81
CA ALA A 312 0.48 7.60 -3.43
C ALA A 312 -0.72 7.49 -2.47
N ALA A 313 -1.86 8.07 -2.85
CA ALA A 313 -3.03 8.05 -1.97
C ALA A 313 -3.59 6.63 -1.83
N ARG A 314 -3.58 5.82 -2.89
CA ARG A 314 -3.95 4.39 -2.81
C ARG A 314 -3.01 3.57 -1.92
N GLY A 315 -1.72 3.88 -1.90
CA GLY A 315 -0.79 3.26 -0.96
C GLY A 315 -1.16 3.53 0.51
N ALA A 316 -1.51 4.78 0.83
CA ALA A 316 -1.96 5.16 2.18
C ALA A 316 -3.34 4.60 2.54
N ASP A 317 -4.27 4.57 1.57
CA ASP A 317 -5.61 3.97 1.67
C ASP A 317 -5.55 2.48 2.03
N LEU A 318 -4.80 1.70 1.25
CA LEU A 318 -4.66 0.26 1.49
C LEU A 318 -3.98 -0.02 2.83
N PHE A 319 -2.97 0.78 3.21
CA PHE A 319 -2.32 0.66 4.52
C PHE A 319 -3.34 0.86 5.66
N GLU A 320 -4.14 1.90 5.56
CA GLU A 320 -5.18 2.26 6.52
C GLU A 320 -6.20 1.14 6.67
N SER A 321 -6.76 0.66 5.57
CA SER A 321 -7.84 -0.32 5.60
C SER A 321 -7.38 -1.65 6.16
N ILE A 322 -6.17 -2.10 5.80
CA ILE A 322 -5.58 -3.33 6.35
C ILE A 322 -5.27 -3.17 7.85
N ALA A 323 -4.71 -2.03 8.26
CA ALA A 323 -4.44 -1.79 9.68
C ALA A 323 -5.73 -1.77 10.50
N ALA A 324 -6.77 -1.08 10.01
CA ALA A 324 -8.08 -1.00 10.65
C ALA A 324 -8.78 -2.37 10.71
N GLU A 325 -8.71 -3.16 9.63
CA GLU A 325 -9.24 -4.52 9.57
C GLU A 325 -8.57 -5.42 10.60
N ILE A 326 -7.22 -5.45 10.63
CA ILE A 326 -6.46 -6.25 11.59
C ILE A 326 -6.85 -5.87 13.02
N ILE A 327 -6.78 -4.57 13.37
CA ILE A 327 -7.04 -4.12 14.74
C ILE A 327 -8.49 -4.43 15.15
N SER A 328 -9.46 -4.24 14.25
CA SER A 328 -10.87 -4.54 14.51
C SER A 328 -11.09 -6.03 14.75
N ALA A 329 -10.48 -6.90 13.92
CA ALA A 329 -10.53 -8.34 14.09
C ALA A 329 -9.85 -8.79 15.39
N MET A 330 -8.73 -8.17 15.78
CA MET A 330 -8.06 -8.42 17.06
C MET A 330 -8.97 -8.09 18.25
N ILE A 331 -9.65 -6.94 18.22
CA ILE A 331 -10.60 -6.52 19.27
C ILE A 331 -11.77 -7.49 19.35
N LEU A 332 -12.33 -7.90 18.20
CA LEU A 332 -13.43 -8.86 18.15
C LEU A 332 -13.01 -10.24 18.68
N GLY A 333 -11.82 -10.70 18.30
CA GLY A 333 -11.24 -11.96 18.80
C GLY A 333 -11.00 -11.92 20.31
N GLY A 334 -10.59 -10.78 20.86
CA GLY A 334 -10.40 -10.60 22.30
C GLY A 334 -11.70 -10.51 23.11
N THR A 335 -12.80 -10.06 22.49
CA THR A 335 -14.08 -9.82 23.18
C THR A 335 -15.07 -10.99 23.05
N MET A 336 -15.06 -11.72 21.93
CA MET A 336 -16.05 -12.78 21.66
C MET A 336 -15.54 -14.20 21.91
N ALA A 337 -14.24 -14.43 21.86
CA ALA A 337 -13.69 -15.79 21.97
C ALA A 337 -13.59 -16.27 23.43
N LYS A 338 -13.88 -17.55 23.67
CA LYS A 338 -13.65 -18.19 24.98
C LYS A 338 -12.17 -18.30 25.33
N HIS A 339 -11.32 -18.56 24.32
CA HIS A 339 -9.87 -18.60 24.42
C HIS A 339 -9.25 -17.53 23.51
N PRO A 340 -9.12 -16.28 23.97
CA PRO A 340 -8.89 -15.12 23.10
C PRO A 340 -7.49 -15.04 22.48
N SER A 341 -6.46 -15.65 23.08
CA SER A 341 -5.07 -15.48 22.65
C SER A 341 -4.80 -15.88 21.19
N GLY A 342 -5.40 -16.98 20.71
CA GLY A 342 -5.29 -17.41 19.31
C GLY A 342 -6.11 -16.57 18.35
N PHE A 343 -7.34 -16.21 18.73
CA PHE A 343 -8.25 -15.40 17.89
C PHE A 343 -7.76 -13.95 17.72
N ILE A 344 -7.10 -13.38 18.74
CA ILE A 344 -6.47 -12.06 18.63
C ILE A 344 -5.36 -12.09 17.58
N LEU A 345 -4.53 -13.13 17.52
CA LEU A 345 -3.40 -13.17 16.58
C LEU A 345 -3.78 -13.68 15.18
N PHE A 346 -4.96 -14.27 15.03
CA PHE A 346 -5.46 -14.82 13.77
C PHE A 346 -5.39 -13.88 12.56
N PRO A 347 -5.86 -12.61 12.61
CA PRO A 347 -5.78 -11.70 11.45
C PRO A 347 -4.34 -11.44 10.96
N LEU A 348 -3.35 -11.44 11.87
CA LEU A 348 -1.94 -11.30 11.48
C LEU A 348 -1.43 -12.51 10.71
N VAL A 349 -1.92 -13.72 11.05
CA VAL A 349 -1.60 -14.96 10.34
C VAL A 349 -2.23 -14.95 8.95
N VAL A 350 -3.50 -14.55 8.84
CA VAL A 350 -4.21 -14.43 7.55
C VAL A 350 -3.44 -13.52 6.59
N HIS A 351 -3.12 -12.30 7.00
CA HIS A 351 -2.37 -11.39 6.13
C HIS A 351 -0.91 -11.80 5.91
N SER A 352 -0.31 -12.63 6.78
CA SER A 352 0.97 -13.27 6.48
C SER A 352 0.83 -14.25 5.31
N PHE A 353 -0.24 -15.04 5.26
CA PHE A 353 -0.52 -15.89 4.10
C PHE A 353 -0.85 -15.07 2.85
N ASP A 354 -1.57 -13.95 2.97
CA ASP A 354 -1.84 -13.06 1.84
C ASP A 354 -0.55 -12.55 1.20
N LEU A 355 0.46 -12.20 1.99
CA LEU A 355 1.78 -11.81 1.48
C LEU A 355 2.43 -12.92 0.65
N ILE A 356 2.38 -14.17 1.12
CA ILE A 356 2.94 -15.33 0.40
C ILE A 356 2.16 -15.59 -0.89
N ILE A 357 0.82 -15.62 -0.81
CA ILE A 357 -0.05 -15.96 -1.93
C ILE A 357 0.01 -14.88 -3.02
N SER A 358 -0.08 -13.60 -2.64
CA SER A 358 0.09 -12.48 -3.56
C SER A 358 1.47 -12.46 -4.21
N SER A 359 2.52 -12.82 -3.47
CA SER A 359 3.87 -12.98 -4.02
C SER A 359 3.91 -14.02 -5.15
N VAL A 360 3.29 -15.18 -4.95
CA VAL A 360 3.19 -16.22 -5.99
C VAL A 360 2.37 -15.73 -7.18
N GLY A 361 1.25 -15.05 -6.94
CA GLY A 361 0.41 -14.44 -7.98
C GLY A 361 1.19 -13.45 -8.84
N ILE A 362 1.91 -12.51 -8.24
CA ILE A 362 2.76 -11.52 -8.94
C ILE A 362 3.84 -12.21 -9.78
N LEU A 363 4.51 -13.24 -9.24
CA LEU A 363 5.57 -13.96 -9.94
C LEU A 363 5.06 -14.88 -11.06
N SER A 364 3.80 -15.31 -10.99
CA SER A 364 3.18 -16.15 -12.02
C SER A 364 3.02 -15.43 -13.37
N ILE A 365 2.98 -14.09 -13.37
CA ILE A 365 2.85 -13.28 -14.58
C ILE A 365 4.20 -13.22 -15.32
N LYS A 366 4.27 -13.94 -16.44
CA LYS A 366 5.47 -14.11 -17.28
C LYS A 366 5.47 -13.19 -18.51
N SER A 367 6.65 -12.70 -18.89
CA SER A 367 6.87 -11.88 -20.09
C SER A 367 6.74 -12.66 -21.40
N THR A 368 6.96 -13.97 -21.37
CA THR A 368 6.96 -14.81 -22.58
C THR A 368 5.56 -15.33 -22.84
N ARG A 369 5.16 -15.25 -24.10
CA ARG A 369 3.91 -15.81 -24.59
C ARG A 369 4.00 -17.34 -24.61
N ASP A 370 2.91 -17.99 -24.23
CA ASP A 370 2.82 -19.44 -24.35
C ASP A 370 2.75 -19.81 -25.84
N SER A 371 3.67 -20.67 -26.29
CA SER A 371 3.77 -21.15 -27.67
C SER A 371 2.48 -21.79 -28.19
N SER A 372 1.58 -22.20 -27.28
CA SER A 372 0.29 -22.82 -27.59
C SER A 372 -0.82 -21.83 -27.97
N VAL A 373 -0.70 -20.54 -27.65
CA VAL A 373 -1.75 -19.53 -27.89
C VAL A 373 -1.52 -18.86 -29.25
N LYS A 374 -2.50 -18.95 -30.16
CA LYS A 374 -2.45 -18.43 -31.54
C LYS A 374 -3.16 -17.07 -31.77
N SER A 375 -3.74 -16.45 -30.74
CA SER A 375 -4.48 -15.16 -30.91
C SER A 375 -3.55 -13.99 -31.30
N PRO A 376 -3.85 -13.17 -32.32
CA PRO A 376 -2.97 -12.07 -32.75
C PRO A 376 -2.75 -10.99 -31.68
N MET A 377 -3.70 -10.79 -30.77
CA MET A 377 -3.60 -9.85 -29.65
C MET A 377 -3.98 -10.56 -28.34
N GLU A 378 -3.16 -10.43 -27.30
CA GLU A 378 -3.50 -10.91 -25.96
C GLU A 378 -4.08 -9.76 -25.17
N ASP A 379 -5.27 -9.96 -24.62
CA ASP A 379 -5.90 -9.01 -23.70
C ASP A 379 -5.09 -8.92 -22.39
N PRO A 380 -4.57 -7.73 -22.02
CA PRO A 380 -3.87 -7.52 -20.75
C PRO A 380 -4.72 -7.92 -19.53
N MET A 381 -6.04 -7.71 -19.60
CA MET A 381 -6.96 -8.06 -18.52
C MET A 381 -6.98 -9.58 -18.30
N ALA A 382 -7.06 -10.37 -19.37
CA ALA A 382 -6.99 -11.83 -19.27
C ALA A 382 -5.65 -12.34 -18.67
N ILE A 383 -4.54 -11.64 -18.90
CA ILE A 383 -3.24 -11.99 -18.30
C ILE A 383 -3.25 -11.71 -16.79
N LEU A 384 -3.75 -10.54 -16.38
CA LEU A 384 -3.91 -10.16 -14.98
C LEU A 384 -4.83 -11.14 -14.24
N GLN A 385 -5.93 -11.53 -14.88
CA GLN A 385 -6.88 -12.51 -14.34
C GLN A 385 -6.26 -13.86 -14.09
N LYS A 386 -5.39 -14.37 -14.99
CA LYS A 386 -4.69 -15.64 -14.73
C LYS A 386 -3.86 -15.59 -13.46
N GLY A 387 -3.13 -14.49 -13.24
CA GLY A 387 -2.39 -14.29 -11.99
C GLY A 387 -3.33 -14.22 -10.77
N TYR A 388 -4.43 -13.47 -10.89
CA TYR A 388 -5.45 -13.34 -9.85
C TYR A 388 -6.16 -14.67 -9.53
N SER A 389 -6.47 -15.49 -10.53
CA SER A 389 -7.07 -16.82 -10.34
C SER A 389 -6.13 -17.77 -9.60
N ILE A 390 -4.82 -17.69 -9.85
CA ILE A 390 -3.82 -18.45 -9.08
C ILE A 390 -3.84 -18.01 -7.61
N THR A 391 -3.88 -16.70 -7.36
CA THR A 391 -4.01 -16.13 -6.01
C THR A 391 -5.29 -16.63 -5.32
N ILE A 392 -6.45 -16.57 -5.98
CA ILE A 392 -7.73 -17.08 -5.44
C ILE A 392 -7.64 -18.57 -5.13
N PHE A 393 -7.14 -19.36 -6.07
CA PHE A 393 -7.03 -20.81 -5.90
C PHE A 393 -6.17 -21.16 -4.69
N LEU A 394 -5.02 -20.50 -4.53
CA LEU A 394 -4.14 -20.68 -3.38
C LEU A 394 -4.77 -20.18 -2.07
N ALA A 395 -5.53 -19.09 -2.10
CA ALA A 395 -6.25 -18.59 -0.92
C ALA A 395 -7.33 -19.58 -0.46
N VAL A 396 -8.13 -20.12 -1.40
CA VAL A 396 -9.12 -21.16 -1.11
C VAL A 396 -8.44 -22.44 -0.60
N LEU A 397 -7.33 -22.85 -1.22
CA LEU A 397 -6.57 -24.02 -0.78
C LEU A 397 -6.03 -23.82 0.65
N THR A 398 -5.45 -22.68 0.97
CA THR A 398 -4.98 -22.35 2.33
C THR A 398 -6.13 -22.34 3.32
N PHE A 399 -7.29 -21.80 2.95
CA PHE A 399 -8.49 -21.80 3.79
C PHE A 399 -9.03 -23.21 4.07
N VAL A 400 -9.13 -24.05 3.03
CA VAL A 400 -9.58 -25.44 3.14
C VAL A 400 -8.56 -26.28 3.92
N ALA A 401 -7.27 -26.11 3.64
CA ALA A 401 -6.20 -26.75 4.38
C ALA A 401 -6.30 -26.40 5.87
N ASN A 402 -6.52 -25.12 6.21
CA ASN A 402 -6.72 -24.67 7.59
C ASN A 402 -7.89 -25.40 8.28
N LYS A 403 -9.02 -25.58 7.58
CA LYS A 403 -10.17 -26.32 8.12
C LYS A 403 -9.85 -27.80 8.40
N HIS A 404 -9.02 -28.44 7.58
CA HIS A 404 -8.67 -29.86 7.72
C HIS A 404 -7.44 -30.10 8.61
N LEU A 405 -6.55 -29.12 8.77
CA LEU A 405 -5.31 -29.21 9.58
C LEU A 405 -5.52 -28.82 11.06
N GLN A 406 -6.72 -29.01 11.62
CA GLN A 406 -6.99 -28.82 13.06
C GLN A 406 -6.13 -29.72 13.97
N HIS A 407 -5.29 -30.61 13.43
CA HIS A 407 -4.36 -31.48 14.15
C HIS A 407 -2.86 -31.27 13.81
N GLY A 408 -2.49 -30.25 13.03
CA GLY A 408 -1.10 -30.06 12.56
C GLY A 408 -0.49 -28.68 12.83
N PHE A 409 0.46 -28.65 13.79
CA PHE A 409 1.56 -27.69 14.10
C PHE A 409 1.37 -26.15 14.06
N THR A 410 0.36 -25.57 13.41
CA THR A 410 0.29 -24.10 13.19
C THR A 410 -0.97 -23.44 13.75
N LEU A 411 -2.03 -24.21 14.07
CA LEU A 411 -3.33 -23.67 14.49
C LEU A 411 -3.99 -24.45 15.64
N HIS A 412 -3.20 -25.05 16.53
CA HIS A 412 -3.70 -25.52 17.84
C HIS A 412 -4.25 -24.38 18.74
N CYS A 413 -4.18 -23.13 18.27
CA CYS A 413 -4.50 -21.93 19.03
C CYS A 413 -5.96 -21.47 18.88
N VAL A 414 -6.69 -21.98 17.88
CA VAL A 414 -8.05 -21.56 17.55
C VAL A 414 -8.94 -22.79 17.39
N ASP A 415 -9.58 -23.21 18.47
CA ASP A 415 -10.60 -24.25 18.42
C ASP A 415 -11.93 -23.63 17.94
N TRP A 416 -12.19 -23.80 16.65
CA TRP A 416 -13.40 -23.31 16.01
C TRP A 416 -14.66 -24.00 16.54
N SER A 417 -14.56 -25.22 17.08
CA SER A 417 -15.71 -25.93 17.66
C SER A 417 -16.31 -25.21 18.87
N GLU A 418 -15.49 -24.42 19.58
CA GLU A 418 -15.89 -23.74 20.80
C GLU A 418 -16.55 -22.37 20.58
N SER A 419 -16.36 -21.77 19.40
CA SER A 419 -16.87 -20.43 19.03
C SER A 419 -17.43 -20.37 17.59
N PRO A 420 -18.55 -21.05 17.28
CA PRO A 420 -19.08 -21.18 15.92
C PRO A 420 -19.45 -19.84 15.25
N GLN A 421 -19.78 -18.82 16.05
CA GLN A 421 -20.15 -17.49 15.58
C GLN A 421 -18.97 -16.78 14.88
N LEU A 422 -17.73 -17.05 15.31
CA LEU A 422 -16.51 -16.50 14.70
C LEU A 422 -16.16 -17.20 13.39
N ILE A 423 -16.55 -18.46 13.18
CA ILE A 423 -16.39 -19.17 11.89
C ILE A 423 -17.19 -18.46 10.78
N PHE A 424 -18.41 -18.04 11.10
CA PHE A 424 -19.30 -17.39 10.15
C PHE A 424 -18.81 -15.98 9.75
N LEU A 425 -18.07 -15.31 10.63
CA LEU A 425 -17.51 -13.97 10.39
C LEU A 425 -16.11 -13.97 9.75
N SER A 426 -15.31 -15.03 9.93
CA SER A 426 -13.88 -15.03 9.61
C SER A 426 -13.50 -15.60 8.24
N GLY A 427 -14.39 -16.29 7.51
CA GLY A 427 -13.94 -17.08 6.36
C GLY A 427 -14.88 -17.19 5.15
N SER A 428 -16.19 -17.21 5.35
CA SER A 428 -17.13 -17.46 4.24
C SER A 428 -17.59 -16.16 3.57
N PRO A 429 -18.13 -15.15 4.28
CA PRO A 429 -18.77 -14.02 3.62
C PRO A 429 -17.77 -13.02 3.03
N SER A 430 -16.64 -12.74 3.69
CA SER A 430 -15.69 -11.71 3.27
C SER A 430 -14.84 -12.11 2.06
N THR A 431 -14.31 -13.33 2.02
CA THR A 431 -13.61 -13.85 0.83
C THR A 431 -14.55 -14.01 -0.34
N ILE A 432 -15.77 -14.52 -0.11
CA ILE A 432 -16.82 -14.59 -1.13
C ILE A 432 -17.24 -13.19 -1.56
N LEU A 433 -17.38 -12.21 -0.65
CA LEU A 433 -17.74 -10.84 -0.97
C LEU A 433 -16.64 -10.14 -1.75
N THR A 434 -15.36 -10.33 -1.44
CA THR A 434 -14.23 -9.78 -2.21
C THR A 434 -14.14 -10.44 -3.59
N ILE A 435 -14.33 -11.76 -3.68
CA ILE A 435 -14.43 -12.47 -4.96
C ILE A 435 -15.66 -11.99 -5.74
N SER A 436 -16.81 -11.81 -5.09
CA SER A 436 -18.06 -11.35 -5.68
C SER A 436 -17.97 -9.88 -6.10
N MET A 437 -17.35 -9.00 -5.31
CA MET A 437 -17.10 -7.60 -5.66
C MET A 437 -16.07 -7.50 -6.78
N GLY A 438 -15.02 -8.33 -6.77
CA GLY A 438 -14.06 -8.42 -7.87
C GLY A 438 -14.70 -8.94 -9.16
N LEU A 439 -15.56 -9.97 -9.07
CA LEU A 439 -16.34 -10.50 -10.18
C LEU A 439 -17.42 -9.52 -10.65
N TYR A 440 -18.02 -8.74 -9.75
CA TYR A 440 -19.04 -7.73 -10.04
C TYR A 440 -18.43 -6.47 -10.66
N ALA A 441 -17.30 -5.99 -10.15
CA ALA A 441 -16.50 -4.95 -10.78
C ALA A 441 -15.99 -5.42 -12.14
N HIS A 442 -15.56 -6.69 -12.26
CA HIS A 442 -15.25 -7.31 -13.54
C HIS A 442 -16.47 -7.49 -14.45
N TRP A 443 -17.69 -7.61 -13.91
CA TRP A 443 -18.87 -7.64 -14.75
C TRP A 443 -19.19 -6.24 -15.27
N LEU A 444 -19.00 -5.19 -14.46
CA LEU A 444 -19.32 -3.80 -14.79
C LEU A 444 -18.28 -3.08 -15.66
N LEU A 445 -16.98 -3.35 -15.50
CA LEU A 445 -15.89 -2.53 -16.04
C LEU A 445 -15.31 -2.91 -17.42
N PRO A 446 -15.30 -4.18 -17.90
CA PRO A 446 -14.92 -4.45 -19.26
C PRO A 446 -16.01 -3.96 -20.23
N ALA A 447 -15.65 -3.75 -21.49
CA ALA A 447 -16.48 -3.16 -22.53
C ALA A 447 -17.92 -3.73 -22.76
N PRO A 448 -18.30 -4.99 -22.46
CA PRO A 448 -19.62 -5.47 -22.89
C PRO A 448 -20.84 -4.75 -22.28
N PRO A 449 -20.93 -4.45 -20.96
CA PRO A 449 -22.01 -3.61 -20.43
C PRO A 449 -21.86 -2.11 -20.69
N VAL A 450 -20.63 -1.62 -20.94
CA VAL A 450 -20.37 -0.21 -21.28
C VAL A 450 -20.82 0.13 -22.70
N MET A 451 -20.97 -0.85 -23.60
CA MET A 451 -21.61 -0.65 -24.92
C MET A 451 -23.09 -0.24 -24.84
N GLY A 452 -23.74 -0.33 -23.68
CA GLY A 452 -25.08 0.25 -23.47
C GLY A 452 -25.08 1.71 -23.04
N LEU A 453 -23.91 2.32 -22.82
CA LEU A 453 -23.73 3.73 -22.43
C LEU A 453 -23.30 4.63 -23.60
N THR A 454 -23.04 4.05 -24.77
CA THR A 454 -22.94 4.74 -26.08
C THR A 454 -24.27 4.65 -26.80
#